data_AF-A0A7Y9WV63-F1
#
_entry.id   AF-A0A7Y9WV63-F1
#
_cell.length_a   1.000
_cell.length_b   1.000
_cell.length_c   1.000
_cell.angle_alpha   90.00
_cell.angle_beta   90.00
_cell.angle_gamma   90.00
#
_symmetry.space_group_name_H-M   'P 1'
#
loop_
_entity.id
_entity.type
_entity.pdbx_description
1 polymer ?
#
loop_
_entity_poly.entity_id
_entity_poly.type
_entity_poly.pdbx_seq_one_letter_code
_entity_poly.pdbx_strand_id
1 'polypeptide(L)'
;MSKSKGSRFVAWAMAAALTQAPLALLLTFATPAGMDRAVAATATANASVDSYAATRYPIILVHGLAGTDKYLGVLDYWYGIQADLQQHGATVYVANLSGFQSDDGPNGRGEQLLAYVKQVLAATGAPKVNLIGHSQGGLTSRYVAAVAPDLVASVTTIGTPHRGSEFADFVTSVLQKDPTGLSTPIIGAFANIFGILTSSTHNTDQDAIAALQTLTTANAAAFNTRYPSAGLGAPGSCQTGAATETVNGNTHLLYSWAGSAIQPTSVLGIPGATDTSVALIDPANVLDPSTLVLYGTGTVMLTRQSGQNDGLVSVCSALYGKVLGTSYKWNHLDEINQLLGVRGANAEDPVAVIRTQANRLKTQGV
;
A
#
# COMPACT_ATOMS: atom_id res chain seq x y z
N MET A 1 -7.82 40.43 -52.29
CA MET A 1 -9.05 40.30 -51.49
C MET A 1 -9.24 38.81 -51.19
N SER A 2 -8.76 38.35 -50.02
CA SER A 2 -9.56 37.92 -48.83
C SER A 2 -10.18 36.51 -49.00
N LYS A 3 -9.55 35.45 -48.43
CA LYS A 3 -9.93 34.69 -47.19
C LYS A 3 -11.35 34.06 -47.27
N SER A 4 -11.59 32.78 -46.97
CA SER A 4 -11.13 32.00 -45.81
C SER A 4 -11.17 30.46 -46.03
N LYS A 5 -10.29 29.75 -45.31
CA LYS A 5 -10.42 28.30 -44.99
C LYS A 5 -10.97 28.21 -43.57
N GLY A 6 -12.10 27.52 -43.39
CA GLY A 6 -12.73 27.27 -42.10
C GLY A 6 -12.08 26.11 -41.35
N SER A 7 -11.85 26.32 -40.06
CA SER A 7 -11.07 25.53 -39.12
C SER A 7 -11.80 24.30 -38.57
N ARG A 8 -11.09 23.18 -38.42
CA ARG A 8 -11.37 22.12 -37.42
C ARG A 8 -10.20 22.10 -36.42
N PHE A 9 -10.34 22.80 -35.30
CA PHE A 9 -9.50 22.65 -34.10
C PHE A 9 -10.26 23.24 -32.90
N VAL A 10 -10.76 22.38 -32.02
CA VAL A 10 -11.33 22.67 -30.69
C VAL A 10 -11.09 21.40 -29.87
N ALA A 11 -10.57 21.37 -28.65
CA ALA A 11 -9.79 22.32 -27.87
C ALA A 11 -9.03 21.46 -26.83
N TRP A 12 -7.70 21.48 -26.88
CA TRP A 12 -6.83 21.08 -25.77
C TRP A 12 -6.36 22.38 -25.12
N ALA A 13 -6.96 22.76 -23.99
CA ALA A 13 -6.43 23.84 -23.15
C ALA A 13 -7.12 23.82 -21.78
N MET A 14 -6.47 23.23 -20.78
CA MET A 14 -6.33 23.82 -19.44
C MET A 14 -5.40 22.93 -18.61
N ALA A 15 -4.09 23.14 -18.77
CA ALA A 15 -3.06 22.71 -17.82
C ALA A 15 -1.75 23.47 -18.14
N ALA A 16 -1.75 24.79 -17.97
CA ALA A 16 -0.53 25.59 -17.99
C ALA A 16 -0.79 26.97 -17.38
N ALA A 17 -0.56 27.11 -16.08
CA ALA A 17 -0.07 28.35 -15.47
C ALA A 17 0.11 28.14 -13.96
N LEU A 18 1.37 28.06 -13.52
CA LEU A 18 1.95 28.69 -12.33
C LEU A 18 3.28 27.99 -12.01
N THR A 19 4.28 28.30 -12.84
CA THR A 19 5.68 28.17 -12.46
C THR A 19 6.17 29.50 -11.92
N GLN A 20 6.98 29.41 -10.86
CA GLN A 20 7.85 30.43 -10.27
C GLN A 20 7.23 31.34 -9.19
N ALA A 21 7.44 30.95 -7.93
CA ALA A 21 7.69 31.88 -6.84
C ALA A 21 8.93 31.38 -6.06
N PRO A 22 9.91 32.24 -5.75
CA PRO A 22 11.10 31.84 -5.00
C PRO A 22 10.75 31.65 -3.52
N LEU A 23 11.18 30.51 -2.96
CA LEU A 23 11.24 30.27 -1.52
C LEU A 23 12.28 31.21 -0.90
N ALA A 24 11.83 32.22 -0.16
CA ALA A 24 12.64 32.90 0.85
C ALA A 24 11.71 33.53 1.89
N LEU A 25 11.45 32.81 2.99
CA LEU A 25 10.95 33.43 4.21
C LEU A 25 11.90 33.08 5.35
N LEU A 26 12.78 34.03 5.70
CA LEU A 26 13.53 34.01 6.94
C LEU A 26 12.53 34.12 8.11
N LEU A 27 12.43 33.08 8.92
CA LEU A 27 11.88 33.20 10.28
C LEU A 27 13.02 33.61 11.22
N THR A 28 13.05 34.89 11.55
CA THR A 28 13.80 35.43 12.69
C THR A 28 13.14 34.96 13.98
N PHE A 29 13.84 34.12 14.75
CA PHE A 29 13.48 33.82 16.13
C PHE A 29 13.78 35.03 17.02
N ALA A 30 12.74 35.67 17.56
CA ALA A 30 12.85 36.57 18.70
C ALA A 30 12.41 35.81 19.95
N THR A 31 13.33 35.58 20.88
CA THR A 31 13.05 35.03 22.20
C THR A 31 12.67 36.17 23.16
N PRO A 32 11.58 36.05 23.93
CA PRO A 32 11.51 36.63 25.25
C PRO A 32 11.74 35.51 26.27
N ALA A 33 12.84 35.65 27.02
CA ALA A 33 13.06 34.94 28.27
C ALA A 33 11.92 35.24 29.25
N GLY A 34 11.34 34.23 29.88
CA GLY A 34 10.26 34.41 30.84
C GLY A 34 9.72 33.14 31.47
N MET A 35 10.41 32.72 32.54
CA MET A 35 9.94 31.88 33.67
C MET A 35 9.56 30.42 33.42
N ASP A 36 10.49 29.56 33.87
CA ASP A 36 10.27 28.18 34.26
C ASP A 36 9.06 28.00 35.19
N ARG A 37 8.11 27.16 34.76
CA ARG A 37 7.45 26.20 35.65
C ARG A 37 7.49 24.84 34.98
N ALA A 38 8.55 24.09 35.28
CA ALA A 38 8.57 22.66 35.07
C ALA A 38 7.45 22.02 35.90
N VAL A 39 6.29 21.80 35.29
CA VAL A 39 5.34 20.80 35.80
C VAL A 39 5.94 19.47 35.40
N ALA A 40 6.58 18.80 36.37
CA ALA A 40 6.92 17.40 36.24
C ALA A 40 5.63 16.63 35.98
N ALA A 41 5.38 16.25 34.73
CA ALA A 41 4.35 15.30 34.39
C ALA A 41 4.83 13.93 34.89
N THR A 42 4.47 13.60 36.12
CA THR A 42 4.38 12.21 36.57
C THR A 42 3.29 11.54 35.74
N ALA A 43 3.70 10.95 34.61
CA ALA A 43 2.91 9.98 33.87
C ALA A 43 3.68 8.67 33.82
N THR A 44 3.80 8.00 34.96
CA THR A 44 3.84 6.53 34.96
C THR A 44 2.43 6.05 34.62
N ALA A 45 2.07 6.14 33.34
CA ALA A 45 0.99 5.35 32.79
C ALA A 45 1.65 4.14 32.14
N ASN A 46 1.79 3.05 32.90
CA ASN A 46 1.77 1.73 32.29
C ASN A 46 0.41 1.64 31.60
N ALA A 47 0.33 2.02 30.32
CA ALA A 47 -0.84 1.75 29.51
C ALA A 47 -1.07 0.25 29.64
N SER A 48 -2.19 -0.14 30.25
CA SER A 48 -2.51 -1.54 30.48
C SER A 48 -2.59 -2.22 29.12
N VAL A 49 -1.65 -3.13 28.84
CA VAL A 49 -1.72 -3.98 27.66
C VAL A 49 -2.95 -4.87 27.83
N ASP A 50 -3.94 -4.72 26.95
CA ASP A 50 -5.09 -5.62 26.92
C ASP A 50 -4.78 -6.85 26.05
N SER A 51 -5.76 -7.75 25.89
CA SER A 51 -5.60 -8.96 25.07
C SER A 51 -6.47 -8.95 23.82
N TYR A 52 -7.02 -7.81 23.42
CA TYR A 52 -7.98 -7.72 22.33
C TYR A 52 -7.43 -8.30 21.02
N ALA A 53 -6.17 -8.03 20.70
CA ALA A 53 -5.46 -8.48 19.51
C ALA A 53 -4.50 -9.67 19.76
N ALA A 54 -4.55 -10.32 20.93
CA ALA A 54 -3.67 -11.44 21.28
C ALA A 54 -4.00 -12.73 20.50
N THR A 55 -3.48 -12.84 19.28
CA THR A 55 -3.57 -14.02 18.41
C THR A 55 -2.81 -15.22 18.97
N ARG A 56 -3.16 -16.44 18.54
CA ARG A 56 -2.43 -17.65 18.92
C ARG A 56 -1.02 -17.68 18.33
N TYR A 57 -0.88 -17.23 17.09
CA TYR A 57 0.38 -17.19 16.35
C TYR A 57 0.86 -15.75 16.14
N PRO A 58 2.18 -15.50 16.13
CA PRO A 58 2.74 -14.17 15.87
C PRO A 58 2.23 -13.59 14.56
N ILE A 59 2.00 -12.28 14.54
CA ILE A 59 1.69 -11.52 13.33
C ILE A 59 3.01 -11.04 12.72
N ILE A 60 3.21 -11.30 11.44
CA ILE A 60 4.28 -10.68 10.64
C ILE A 60 3.65 -9.70 9.67
N LEU A 61 4.03 -8.42 9.80
CA LEU A 61 3.68 -7.36 8.86
C LEU A 61 4.68 -7.34 7.71
N VAL A 62 4.18 -7.43 6.47
CA VAL A 62 4.98 -7.56 5.24
C VAL A 62 4.73 -6.34 4.35
N HIS A 63 5.73 -5.47 4.24
CA HIS A 63 5.63 -4.25 3.42
C HIS A 63 5.59 -4.56 1.92
N GLY A 64 5.20 -3.58 1.12
CA GLY A 64 5.10 -3.63 -0.34
C GLY A 64 6.31 -3.06 -1.10
N LEU A 65 6.05 -2.57 -2.32
CA LEU A 65 7.03 -1.90 -3.19
C LEU A 65 7.67 -0.72 -2.47
N ALA A 66 8.98 -0.57 -2.63
CA ALA A 66 9.81 0.44 -2.00
C ALA A 66 9.79 0.43 -0.46
N GLY A 67 9.05 -0.49 0.17
CA GLY A 67 8.96 -0.56 1.62
C GLY A 67 10.27 -1.03 2.26
N THR A 68 10.37 -0.75 3.55
CA THR A 68 11.33 -1.30 4.49
C THR A 68 10.61 -1.38 5.85
N ASP A 69 11.25 -1.84 6.92
CA ASP A 69 10.67 -1.75 8.27
C ASP A 69 10.54 -0.28 8.72
N LYS A 70 11.61 0.50 8.51
CA LYS A 70 11.65 1.93 8.81
C LYS A 70 12.34 2.73 7.71
N TYR A 71 11.60 3.65 7.12
CA TYR A 71 12.13 4.69 6.26
C TYR A 71 13.07 5.60 7.05
N LEU A 72 14.28 5.79 6.55
CA LEU A 72 15.34 6.55 7.21
C LEU A 72 15.70 6.07 8.64
N GLY A 73 15.30 4.84 9.01
CA GLY A 73 15.42 4.33 10.38
C GLY A 73 14.51 5.01 11.41
N VAL A 74 13.67 5.97 11.00
CA VAL A 74 12.88 6.82 11.91
C VAL A 74 11.39 6.80 11.64
N LEU A 75 10.98 6.53 10.39
CA LEU A 75 9.58 6.52 9.98
C LEU A 75 9.13 5.10 9.69
N ASP A 76 8.30 4.52 10.56
CA ASP A 76 7.77 3.18 10.38
C ASP A 76 6.91 3.10 9.11
N TYR A 77 7.09 2.05 8.29
CA TYR A 77 6.20 1.79 7.13
C TYR A 77 4.74 1.64 7.58
N TRP A 78 4.55 0.79 8.60
CA TRP A 78 3.28 0.52 9.27
C TRP A 78 3.06 1.54 10.40
N TYR A 79 2.83 2.81 10.04
CA TYR A 79 2.93 3.94 10.96
C TYR A 79 1.95 3.84 12.13
N GLY A 80 2.48 3.63 13.35
CA GLY A 80 1.70 3.46 14.59
C GLY A 80 0.97 2.12 14.73
N ILE A 81 0.94 1.29 13.68
CA ILE A 81 0.17 0.03 13.65
C ILE A 81 0.83 -1.06 14.50
N GLN A 82 2.17 -1.20 14.43
CA GLN A 82 2.87 -2.17 15.28
C GLN A 82 2.66 -1.87 16.76
N ALA A 83 2.78 -0.59 17.15
CA ALA A 83 2.59 -0.15 18.53
C ALA A 83 1.15 -0.38 19.02
N ASP A 84 0.14 -0.03 18.21
CA ASP A 84 -1.27 -0.26 18.55
C ASP A 84 -1.58 -1.76 18.74
N LEU A 85 -1.11 -2.62 17.83
CA LEU A 85 -1.30 -4.07 17.95
C LEU A 85 -0.63 -4.64 19.21
N GLN A 86 0.59 -4.21 19.51
CA GLN A 86 1.33 -4.63 20.72
C GLN A 86 0.64 -4.14 22.00
N GLN A 87 0.11 -2.91 22.00
CA GLN A 87 -0.69 -2.38 23.10
C GLN A 87 -1.96 -3.22 23.37
N HIS A 88 -2.47 -3.90 22.35
CA HIS A 88 -3.62 -4.80 22.46
C HIS A 88 -3.22 -6.30 22.54
N GLY A 89 -1.98 -6.59 22.91
CA GLY A 89 -1.51 -7.92 23.28
C GLY A 89 -1.04 -8.81 22.13
N ALA A 90 -0.95 -8.30 20.90
CA ALA A 90 -0.41 -9.05 19.78
C ALA A 90 1.12 -9.18 19.86
N THR A 91 1.66 -10.34 19.51
CA THR A 91 3.09 -10.48 19.22
C THR A 91 3.31 -10.10 17.75
N VAL A 92 3.98 -8.97 17.49
CA VAL A 92 4.11 -8.40 16.15
C VAL A 92 5.58 -8.24 15.75
N TYR A 93 5.90 -8.78 14.58
CA TYR A 93 7.17 -8.60 13.89
C TYR A 93 6.94 -7.88 12.57
N VAL A 94 7.89 -7.04 12.16
CA VAL A 94 7.86 -6.34 10.87
C VAL A 94 8.98 -6.90 10.02
N ALA A 95 8.66 -7.42 8.84
CA ALA A 95 9.68 -7.90 7.90
C ALA A 95 10.40 -6.72 7.25
N ASN A 96 11.72 -6.82 7.09
CA ASN A 96 12.51 -5.89 6.30
C ASN A 96 13.06 -6.66 5.08
N LEU A 97 12.45 -6.42 3.92
CA LEU A 97 12.73 -7.12 2.67
C LEU A 97 13.32 -6.14 1.64
N SER A 98 13.86 -6.65 0.54
CA SER A 98 14.25 -5.79 -0.59
C SER A 98 13.04 -4.99 -1.09
N GLY A 99 13.16 -3.66 -1.04
CA GLY A 99 12.12 -2.73 -1.49
C GLY A 99 11.79 -2.87 -2.98
N PHE A 100 12.78 -3.24 -3.81
CA PHE A 100 12.63 -3.40 -5.25
C PHE A 100 13.22 -4.73 -5.74
N GLN A 101 12.39 -5.78 -5.76
CA GLN A 101 12.76 -7.11 -6.25
C GLN A 101 11.51 -7.93 -6.61
N SER A 102 11.66 -8.99 -7.41
CA SER A 102 10.59 -9.97 -7.64
C SER A 102 10.20 -10.69 -6.35
N ASP A 103 8.97 -11.19 -6.30
CA ASP A 103 8.50 -12.01 -5.17
C ASP A 103 9.13 -13.41 -5.17
N ASP A 104 9.31 -13.99 -6.37
CA ASP A 104 9.88 -15.32 -6.55
C ASP A 104 11.32 -15.27 -7.10
N GLY A 105 11.93 -16.45 -7.24
CA GLY A 105 13.34 -16.61 -7.60
C GLY A 105 14.27 -16.72 -6.37
N PRO A 106 15.52 -17.17 -6.56
CA PRO A 106 16.44 -17.48 -5.46
C PRO A 106 16.83 -16.26 -4.61
N ASN A 107 16.75 -15.06 -5.18
CA ASN A 107 17.00 -13.79 -4.49
C ASN A 107 15.71 -12.98 -4.25
N GLY A 108 14.54 -13.59 -4.50
CA GLY A 108 13.24 -12.93 -4.41
C GLY A 108 12.84 -12.59 -2.98
N ARG A 109 11.90 -11.65 -2.84
CA ARG A 109 11.33 -11.23 -1.55
C ARG A 109 10.71 -12.40 -0.78
N GLY A 110 10.18 -13.40 -1.48
CA GLY A 110 9.56 -14.58 -0.91
C GLY A 110 10.54 -15.45 -0.11
N GLU A 111 11.75 -15.66 -0.63
CA GLU A 111 12.81 -16.40 0.07
C GLU A 111 13.34 -15.60 1.28
N GLN A 112 13.46 -14.27 1.13
CA GLN A 112 13.82 -13.38 2.25
C GLN A 112 12.76 -13.45 3.38
N LEU A 113 11.47 -13.40 3.02
CA LEU A 113 10.38 -13.51 3.97
C LEU A 113 10.34 -14.91 4.61
N LEU A 114 10.56 -15.97 3.85
CA LEU A 114 10.64 -17.34 4.37
C LEU A 114 11.76 -17.48 5.42
N ALA A 115 12.93 -16.91 5.16
CA ALA A 115 14.03 -16.87 6.12
C ALA A 115 13.63 -16.12 7.40
N TYR A 116 12.98 -14.96 7.25
CA TYR A 116 12.50 -14.17 8.39
C TYR A 116 11.41 -14.90 9.21
N VAL A 117 10.46 -15.57 8.55
CA VAL A 117 9.46 -16.41 9.21
C VAL A 117 10.12 -17.47 10.09
N LYS A 118 11.13 -18.18 9.56
CA LYS A 118 11.87 -19.19 10.33
C LYS A 118 12.55 -18.59 11.57
N GLN A 119 13.10 -17.38 11.47
CA GLN A 119 13.69 -16.67 12.61
C GLN A 119 12.64 -16.32 13.67
N VAL A 120 11.48 -15.80 13.25
CA VAL A 120 10.37 -15.48 14.16
C VAL A 120 9.85 -16.72 14.87
N LEU A 121 9.67 -17.84 14.16
CA LEU A 121 9.25 -19.11 14.75
C LEU A 121 10.28 -19.63 15.75
N ALA A 122 11.58 -19.55 15.42
CA ALA A 122 12.65 -19.94 16.34
C ALA A 122 12.70 -19.06 17.61
N ALA A 123 12.47 -17.74 17.47
CA ALA A 123 12.49 -16.81 18.59
C ALA A 123 11.26 -16.94 19.51
N THR A 124 10.09 -17.30 18.95
CA THR A 124 8.82 -17.36 19.69
C THR A 124 8.45 -18.77 20.16
N GLY A 125 9.02 -19.82 19.55
CA GLY A 125 8.59 -21.20 19.75
C GLY A 125 7.22 -21.51 19.14
N ALA A 126 6.61 -20.57 18.41
CA ALA A 126 5.35 -20.80 17.71
C ALA A 126 5.57 -21.78 16.54
N PRO A 127 4.57 -22.61 16.18
CA PRO A 127 4.66 -23.50 15.03
C PRO A 127 4.27 -22.83 13.71
N LYS A 128 3.54 -21.71 13.77
CA LYS A 128 3.01 -20.97 12.61
C LYS A 128 3.04 -19.47 12.85
N VAL A 129 2.85 -18.69 11.78
CA VAL A 129 2.62 -17.24 11.81
C VAL A 129 1.36 -16.83 11.05
N ASN A 130 0.85 -15.64 11.37
CA ASN A 130 -0.15 -14.93 10.58
C ASN A 130 0.56 -13.86 9.73
N LEU A 131 0.42 -13.94 8.41
CA LEU A 131 1.00 -12.96 7.49
C LEU A 131 -0.02 -11.89 7.15
N ILE A 132 0.34 -10.62 7.34
CA ILE A 132 -0.45 -9.46 6.90
C ILE A 132 0.42 -8.67 5.91
N GLY A 133 0.07 -8.75 4.63
CA GLY A 133 0.83 -8.13 3.55
C GLY A 133 0.11 -6.95 2.92
N HIS A 134 0.79 -5.82 2.80
CA HIS A 134 0.28 -4.65 2.07
C HIS A 134 0.92 -4.57 0.68
N SER A 135 0.12 -4.21 -0.34
CA SER A 135 0.58 -4.03 -1.71
C SER A 135 1.33 -5.28 -2.21
N GLN A 136 2.56 -5.16 -2.73
CA GLN A 136 3.37 -6.32 -3.12
C GLN A 136 3.58 -7.34 -1.98
N GLY A 137 3.56 -6.92 -0.71
CA GLY A 137 3.75 -7.80 0.45
C GLY A 137 2.70 -8.91 0.57
N GLY A 138 1.50 -8.72 -0.01
CA GLY A 138 0.52 -9.79 -0.11
C GLY A 138 0.90 -10.88 -1.12
N LEU A 139 1.59 -10.53 -2.21
CA LEU A 139 2.15 -11.50 -3.17
C LEU A 139 3.31 -12.26 -2.53
N THR A 140 4.20 -11.55 -1.83
CA THR A 140 5.30 -12.16 -1.06
C THR A 140 4.76 -13.13 0.00
N SER A 141 3.67 -12.76 0.70
CA SER A 141 3.04 -13.62 1.70
C SER A 141 2.43 -14.89 1.07
N ARG A 142 1.79 -14.75 -0.10
CA ARG A 142 1.29 -15.90 -0.88
C ARG A 142 2.40 -16.85 -1.31
N TYR A 143 3.56 -16.33 -1.69
CA TYR A 143 4.72 -17.15 -2.01
C TYR A 143 5.08 -18.06 -0.83
N VAL A 144 5.27 -17.48 0.37
CA VAL A 144 5.64 -18.23 1.57
C VAL A 144 4.57 -19.26 1.94
N ALA A 145 3.29 -18.89 1.87
CA ALA A 145 2.19 -19.83 2.11
C ALA A 145 2.17 -21.00 1.10
N ALA A 146 2.59 -20.78 -0.15
CA ALA A 146 2.67 -21.83 -1.14
C ALA A 146 3.87 -22.77 -0.94
N VAL A 147 5.05 -22.23 -0.60
CA VAL A 147 6.29 -23.03 -0.52
C VAL A 147 6.56 -23.63 0.86
N ALA A 148 6.00 -23.04 1.92
CA ALA A 148 6.13 -23.48 3.31
C ALA A 148 4.77 -23.44 4.04
N PRO A 149 3.77 -24.19 3.54
CA PRO A 149 2.39 -24.13 4.05
C PRO A 149 2.24 -24.57 5.51
N ASP A 150 3.17 -25.38 6.01
CA ASP A 150 3.21 -25.80 7.41
C ASP A 150 3.56 -24.67 8.38
N LEU A 151 4.20 -23.60 7.91
CA LEU A 151 4.63 -22.45 8.70
C LEU A 151 3.61 -21.31 8.75
N VAL A 152 2.54 -21.38 7.95
CA VAL A 152 1.55 -20.30 7.81
C VAL A 152 0.20 -20.75 8.36
N ALA A 153 -0.44 -19.87 9.14
CA ALA A 153 -1.80 -20.05 9.66
C ALA A 153 -2.82 -19.21 8.88
N SER A 154 -2.45 -18.00 8.48
CA SER A 154 -3.29 -17.11 7.69
C SER A 154 -2.49 -16.20 6.78
N VAL A 155 -3.14 -15.77 5.69
CA VAL A 155 -2.67 -14.72 4.78
C VAL A 155 -3.78 -13.68 4.69
N THR A 156 -3.48 -12.46 5.13
CA THR A 156 -4.33 -11.28 4.96
C THR A 156 -3.65 -10.32 3.99
N THR A 157 -4.37 -9.87 2.96
CA THR A 157 -3.85 -8.91 1.97
C THR A 157 -4.56 -7.57 2.04
N ILE A 158 -3.78 -6.49 1.90
CA ILE A 158 -4.26 -5.11 1.96
C ILE A 158 -3.82 -4.43 0.67
N GLY A 159 -4.77 -3.99 -0.17
CA GLY A 159 -4.47 -3.32 -1.44
C GLY A 159 -3.49 -4.10 -2.33
N THR A 160 -3.50 -5.44 -2.29
CA THR A 160 -2.49 -6.25 -2.99
C THR A 160 -2.85 -6.40 -4.46
N PRO A 161 -1.96 -6.09 -5.42
CA PRO A 161 -2.27 -6.23 -6.84
C PRO A 161 -2.21 -7.69 -7.31
N HIS A 162 -3.14 -8.55 -6.87
CA HIS A 162 -3.16 -9.96 -7.27
C HIS A 162 -3.33 -10.15 -8.78
N ARG A 163 -3.94 -9.18 -9.47
CA ARG A 163 -4.07 -9.15 -10.93
C ARG A 163 -3.20 -8.09 -11.59
N GLY A 164 -2.24 -7.54 -10.86
CA GLY A 164 -1.36 -6.46 -11.28
C GLY A 164 -1.98 -5.09 -11.13
N SER A 165 -1.26 -4.08 -11.61
CA SER A 165 -1.61 -2.67 -11.57
C SER A 165 -1.63 -2.10 -12.99
N GLU A 166 -2.74 -1.47 -13.37
CA GLU A 166 -2.85 -0.75 -14.63
C GLU A 166 -1.89 0.45 -14.70
N PHE A 167 -1.48 0.99 -13.55
CA PHE A 167 -0.45 2.02 -13.47
C PHE A 167 0.95 1.47 -13.75
N ALA A 168 1.28 0.27 -13.26
CA ALA A 168 2.54 -0.40 -13.61
C ALA A 168 2.63 -0.70 -15.12
N ASP A 169 1.52 -1.14 -15.73
CA ASP A 169 1.42 -1.31 -17.18
C ASP A 169 1.64 0.03 -17.93
N PHE A 170 1.05 1.11 -17.41
CA PHE A 170 1.22 2.45 -17.96
C PHE A 170 2.69 2.88 -17.92
N VAL A 171 3.35 2.81 -16.76
CA VAL A 171 4.76 3.20 -16.60
C VAL A 171 5.64 2.39 -17.55
N THR A 172 5.43 1.06 -17.63
CA THR A 172 6.18 0.20 -18.56
C THR A 172 6.00 0.64 -20.01
N SER A 173 4.77 0.99 -20.41
CA SER A 173 4.49 1.46 -21.77
C SER A 173 5.10 2.83 -22.10
N VAL A 174 5.26 3.70 -21.09
CA VAL A 174 5.93 5.00 -21.23
C VAL A 174 7.44 4.78 -21.34
N LEU A 175 8.04 3.98 -20.47
CA LEU A 175 9.49 3.73 -20.46
C LEU A 175 9.99 3.07 -21.75
N GLN A 176 9.15 2.30 -22.44
CA GLN A 176 9.47 1.76 -23.77
C GLN A 176 9.60 2.86 -24.85
N LYS A 177 8.91 3.99 -24.69
CA LYS A 177 8.91 5.12 -25.65
C LYS A 177 9.87 6.23 -25.23
N ASP A 178 9.97 6.48 -23.93
CA ASP A 178 10.86 7.43 -23.30
C ASP A 178 11.54 6.73 -22.10
N PRO A 179 12.75 6.18 -22.29
CA PRO A 179 13.48 5.48 -21.23
C PRO A 179 13.78 6.33 -19.99
N THR A 180 13.66 7.66 -20.09
CA THR A 180 13.86 8.55 -18.94
C THR A 180 12.58 8.72 -18.09
N GLY A 181 11.40 8.48 -18.67
CA GLY A 181 10.10 8.74 -18.04
C GLY A 181 9.80 10.22 -17.76
N LEU A 182 10.73 11.13 -18.08
CA LEU A 182 10.65 12.55 -17.72
C LEU A 182 9.59 13.30 -18.51
N SER A 183 9.18 12.78 -19.68
CA SER A 183 8.10 13.37 -20.48
C SER A 183 6.72 13.24 -19.82
N THR A 184 6.58 12.44 -18.77
CA THR A 184 5.30 12.18 -18.11
C THR A 184 5.34 12.62 -16.64
N PRO A 185 4.86 13.84 -16.30
CA PRO A 185 4.98 14.41 -14.96
C PRO A 185 4.45 13.52 -13.82
N ILE A 186 3.39 12.74 -14.07
CA ILE A 186 2.83 11.85 -13.04
C ILE A 186 3.79 10.73 -12.64
N ILE A 187 4.69 10.28 -13.53
CA ILE A 187 5.71 9.28 -13.20
C ILE A 187 6.76 9.89 -12.27
N GLY A 188 7.19 11.12 -12.55
CA GLY A 188 8.12 11.84 -11.66
C GLY A 188 7.50 12.14 -10.29
N ALA A 189 6.22 12.55 -10.25
CA ALA A 189 5.49 12.79 -9.01
C ALA A 189 5.34 11.49 -8.18
N PHE A 190 4.99 10.38 -8.84
CA PHE A 190 4.95 9.05 -8.23
C PHE A 190 6.32 8.64 -7.70
N ALA A 191 7.39 8.79 -8.49
CA ALA A 191 8.75 8.49 -8.06
C ALA A 191 9.18 9.35 -6.86
N ASN A 192 8.75 10.62 -6.78
CA ASN A 192 9.04 11.48 -5.64
C ASN A 192 8.36 11.01 -4.34
N ILE A 193 7.14 10.48 -4.39
CA ILE A 193 6.51 9.88 -3.20
C ILE A 193 7.38 8.74 -2.66
N PHE A 194 7.84 7.85 -3.54
CA PHE A 194 8.73 6.78 -3.13
C PHE A 194 10.12 7.30 -2.77
N GLY A 195 10.65 8.35 -3.38
CA GLY A 195 11.91 8.98 -2.98
C GLY A 195 11.84 9.60 -1.58
N ILE A 196 10.74 10.27 -1.25
CA ILE A 196 10.45 10.80 0.09
C ILE A 196 10.43 9.66 1.11
N LEU A 197 9.83 8.53 0.77
CA LEU A 197 9.77 7.35 1.63
C LEU A 197 11.13 6.62 1.70
N THR A 198 11.86 6.45 0.58
CA THR A 198 13.01 5.51 0.49
C THR A 198 14.40 6.11 0.57
N SER A 199 14.55 7.43 0.77
CA SER A 199 15.83 8.16 0.57
C SER A 199 17.06 7.78 1.43
N SER A 200 17.11 6.62 2.12
CA SER A 200 18.36 6.16 2.74
C SER A 200 18.53 4.64 2.96
N THR A 201 17.90 3.75 2.19
CA THR A 201 18.22 2.33 2.36
C THR A 201 19.61 2.02 1.79
N HIS A 202 20.55 1.63 2.68
CA HIS A 202 21.85 1.04 2.33
C HIS A 202 21.73 -0.36 1.69
N ASN A 203 20.54 -0.77 1.26
CA ASN A 203 20.35 -1.97 0.47
C ASN A 203 20.72 -1.63 -0.97
N THR A 204 21.82 -2.21 -1.46
CA THR A 204 22.38 -1.92 -2.79
C THR A 204 21.72 -2.71 -3.92
N ASP A 205 20.79 -3.62 -3.60
CA ASP A 205 20.05 -4.42 -4.59
C ASP A 205 18.66 -3.83 -4.79
N GLN A 206 18.59 -2.73 -5.54
CA GLN A 206 17.36 -1.96 -5.78
C GLN A 206 17.17 -1.76 -7.28
N ASP A 207 16.26 -2.52 -7.88
CA ASP A 207 15.84 -2.34 -9.28
C ASP A 207 14.38 -1.88 -9.34
N ALA A 208 14.19 -0.56 -9.23
CA ALA A 208 12.85 0.05 -9.25
C ALA A 208 12.08 -0.26 -10.54
N ILE A 209 12.79 -0.51 -11.66
CA ILE A 209 12.17 -0.90 -12.93
C ILE A 209 11.72 -2.36 -12.87
N ALA A 210 12.55 -3.29 -12.38
CA ALA A 210 12.17 -4.69 -12.20
C ALA A 210 11.04 -4.88 -11.18
N ALA A 211 11.01 -4.05 -10.15
CA ALA A 211 9.95 -4.09 -9.15
C ALA A 211 8.62 -3.56 -9.70
N LEU A 212 8.64 -2.48 -10.49
CA LEU A 212 7.45 -2.04 -11.24
C LEU A 212 7.02 -3.07 -12.29
N GLN A 213 7.97 -3.74 -12.96
CA GLN A 213 7.65 -4.83 -13.87
C GLN A 213 6.94 -5.98 -13.15
N THR A 214 7.35 -6.33 -11.93
CA THR A 214 6.71 -7.39 -11.13
C THR A 214 5.22 -7.14 -10.91
N LEU A 215 4.81 -5.87 -10.83
CA LEU A 215 3.44 -5.46 -10.57
C LEU A 215 2.58 -5.29 -11.84
N THR A 216 3.14 -5.51 -13.04
CA THR A 216 2.35 -5.49 -14.28
C THR A 216 1.29 -6.59 -14.29
N THR A 217 0.20 -6.37 -15.02
CA THR A 217 -0.90 -7.35 -15.13
C THR A 217 -0.42 -8.68 -15.72
N ALA A 218 0.51 -8.62 -16.68
CA ALA A 218 1.13 -9.79 -17.29
C ALA A 218 1.96 -10.61 -16.29
N ASN A 219 2.82 -9.96 -15.49
CA ASN A 219 3.65 -10.67 -14.52
C ASN A 219 2.83 -11.19 -13.32
N ALA A 220 1.81 -10.45 -12.87
CA ALA A 220 0.88 -10.93 -11.87
C ALA A 220 0.09 -12.17 -12.35
N ALA A 221 -0.31 -12.22 -13.63
CA ALA A 221 -0.91 -13.40 -14.22
C ALA A 221 0.06 -14.61 -14.21
N ALA A 222 1.31 -14.41 -14.63
CA ALA A 222 2.34 -15.45 -14.59
C ALA A 222 2.65 -15.92 -13.15
N PHE A 223 2.67 -15.01 -12.17
CA PHE A 223 2.79 -15.34 -10.75
C PHE A 223 1.62 -16.21 -10.28
N ASN A 224 0.38 -15.87 -10.64
CA ASN A 224 -0.80 -16.64 -10.26
C ASN A 224 -0.84 -18.05 -10.86
N THR A 225 -0.25 -18.24 -12.05
CA THR A 225 -0.09 -19.59 -12.63
C THR A 225 0.93 -20.42 -11.87
N ARG A 226 2.03 -19.81 -11.42
CA ARG A 226 3.10 -20.51 -10.67
C ARG A 226 2.73 -20.76 -9.21
N TYR A 227 2.01 -19.83 -8.60
CA TYR A 227 1.59 -19.84 -7.20
C TYR A 227 0.06 -19.71 -7.12
N PRO A 228 -0.69 -20.73 -7.57
CA PRO A 228 -2.14 -20.73 -7.48
C PRO A 228 -2.57 -20.74 -6.01
N SER A 229 -3.70 -20.10 -5.72
CA SER A 229 -4.31 -20.14 -4.39
C SER A 229 -5.82 -20.20 -4.55
N ALA A 230 -6.49 -20.96 -3.69
CA ALA A 230 -7.94 -21.08 -3.75
C ALA A 230 -8.64 -19.75 -3.42
N GLY A 231 -7.93 -18.82 -2.76
CA GLY A 231 -8.42 -17.48 -2.46
C GLY A 231 -8.58 -16.57 -3.69
N LEU A 232 -8.05 -16.95 -4.86
CA LEU A 232 -8.25 -16.20 -6.10
C LEU A 232 -9.48 -16.69 -6.86
N GLY A 233 -10.33 -15.77 -7.31
CA GLY A 233 -11.40 -16.08 -8.26
C GLY A 233 -10.88 -16.39 -9.66
N ALA A 234 -11.78 -16.58 -10.62
CA ALA A 234 -11.40 -16.73 -12.03
C ALA A 234 -10.76 -15.43 -12.58
N PRO A 235 -9.74 -15.50 -13.46
CA PRO A 235 -9.21 -14.31 -14.13
C PRO A 235 -10.31 -13.53 -14.85
N GLY A 236 -10.34 -12.20 -14.68
CA GLY A 236 -11.31 -11.31 -15.31
C GLY A 236 -12.71 -11.28 -14.67
N SER A 237 -13.01 -12.10 -13.66
CA SER A 237 -14.36 -12.14 -13.07
C SER A 237 -14.67 -10.99 -12.13
N CYS A 238 -13.65 -10.28 -11.61
CA CYS A 238 -13.77 -9.36 -10.48
C CYS A 238 -14.52 -10.00 -9.28
N GLN A 239 -14.24 -11.28 -9.02
CA GLN A 239 -14.75 -12.02 -7.87
C GLN A 239 -13.60 -12.62 -7.08
N THR A 240 -13.80 -12.78 -5.78
CA THR A 240 -12.85 -13.47 -4.90
C THR A 240 -12.99 -15.00 -5.00
N GLY A 241 -12.02 -15.73 -4.42
CA GLY A 241 -12.06 -17.17 -4.27
C GLY A 241 -12.55 -17.63 -2.89
N ALA A 242 -12.08 -18.80 -2.46
CA ALA A 242 -12.43 -19.42 -1.19
C ALA A 242 -11.81 -18.70 0.01
N ALA A 243 -12.54 -18.62 1.12
CA ALA A 243 -12.07 -18.02 2.39
C ALA A 243 -10.95 -18.80 3.08
N THR A 244 -10.72 -20.04 2.67
CA THR A 244 -9.71 -20.94 3.21
C THR A 244 -9.14 -21.81 2.10
N GLU A 245 -7.90 -22.27 2.27
CA GLU A 245 -7.31 -23.31 1.44
C GLU A 245 -6.60 -24.35 2.30
N THR A 246 -6.40 -25.55 1.77
CA THR A 246 -5.56 -26.56 2.41
C THR A 246 -4.46 -26.99 1.45
N VAL A 247 -3.21 -26.72 1.82
CA VAL A 247 -2.02 -27.00 1.01
C VAL A 247 -1.16 -28.01 1.78
N ASN A 248 -0.93 -29.19 1.20
CA ASN A 248 -0.17 -30.27 1.82
C ASN A 248 -0.65 -30.62 3.25
N GLY A 249 -1.97 -30.62 3.48
CA GLY A 249 -2.57 -30.92 4.79
C GLY A 249 -2.60 -29.74 5.77
N ASN A 250 -2.10 -28.57 5.38
CA ASN A 250 -2.11 -27.36 6.20
C ASN A 250 -3.20 -26.40 5.76
N THR A 251 -4.13 -26.09 6.66
CA THR A 251 -5.19 -25.11 6.38
C THR A 251 -4.69 -23.69 6.60
N HIS A 252 -4.96 -22.81 5.64
CA HIS A 252 -4.76 -21.36 5.74
C HIS A 252 -6.10 -20.63 5.75
N LEU A 253 -6.22 -19.61 6.60
CA LEU A 253 -7.29 -18.62 6.51
C LEU A 253 -6.87 -17.48 5.57
N LEU A 254 -7.73 -17.12 4.63
CA LEU A 254 -7.43 -16.15 3.57
C LEU A 254 -8.35 -14.94 3.70
N TYR A 255 -7.77 -13.74 3.77
CA TYR A 255 -8.53 -12.49 3.90
C TYR A 255 -7.99 -11.42 2.97
N SER A 256 -8.85 -10.46 2.61
CA SER A 256 -8.40 -9.22 1.97
C SER A 256 -9.28 -8.03 2.32
N TRP A 257 -8.75 -6.83 2.11
CA TRP A 257 -9.53 -5.62 1.90
C TRP A 257 -8.78 -4.66 0.98
N ALA A 258 -9.49 -3.64 0.50
CA ALA A 258 -8.95 -2.63 -0.40
C ALA A 258 -9.58 -1.26 -0.17
N GLY A 259 -8.78 -0.22 -0.37
CA GLY A 259 -9.25 1.13 -0.61
C GLY A 259 -9.92 1.27 -1.98
N SER A 260 -10.87 2.19 -2.05
CA SER A 260 -11.52 2.60 -3.30
C SER A 260 -11.77 4.10 -3.33
N ALA A 261 -10.85 4.89 -2.76
CA ALA A 261 -11.00 6.35 -2.71
C ALA A 261 -11.21 6.95 -4.11
N ILE A 262 -10.50 6.45 -5.12
CA ILE A 262 -10.54 7.02 -6.48
C ILE A 262 -11.67 6.36 -7.27
N GLN A 263 -12.74 7.13 -7.46
CA GLN A 263 -13.98 6.68 -8.09
C GLN A 263 -14.15 7.30 -9.48
N PRO A 264 -14.60 6.52 -10.49
CA PRO A 264 -14.97 7.08 -11.78
C PRO A 264 -16.18 7.99 -11.65
N THR A 265 -16.13 9.14 -12.33
CA THR A 265 -17.27 10.06 -12.46
C THR A 265 -17.55 10.35 -13.92
N SER A 266 -18.72 10.92 -14.20
CA SER A 266 -19.08 11.41 -15.52
C SER A 266 -19.81 12.73 -15.38
N VAL A 267 -19.28 13.77 -16.02
CA VAL A 267 -19.93 15.09 -16.09
C VAL A 267 -20.21 15.37 -17.55
N LEU A 268 -21.49 15.45 -17.91
CA LEU A 268 -21.94 15.69 -19.29
C LEU A 268 -21.35 14.67 -20.30
N GLY A 269 -21.12 13.43 -19.87
CA GLY A 269 -20.55 12.36 -20.70
C GLY A 269 -19.02 12.40 -20.82
N ILE A 270 -18.35 13.35 -20.16
CA ILE A 270 -16.88 13.38 -20.07
C ILE A 270 -16.45 12.53 -18.87
N PRO A 271 -15.67 11.45 -19.08
CA PRO A 271 -15.12 10.65 -17.99
C PRO A 271 -14.23 11.49 -17.10
N GLY A 272 -14.40 11.33 -15.80
CA GLY A 272 -13.58 11.98 -14.77
C GLY A 272 -13.27 11.02 -13.63
N ALA A 273 -12.60 11.56 -12.62
CA ALA A 273 -12.30 10.88 -11.39
C ALA A 273 -12.60 11.80 -10.21
N THR A 274 -12.98 11.22 -9.08
CA THR A 274 -13.04 11.93 -7.80
C THR A 274 -12.28 11.14 -6.75
N ASP A 275 -11.55 11.84 -5.89
CA ASP A 275 -11.07 11.28 -4.64
C ASP A 275 -12.20 11.44 -3.61
N THR A 276 -12.69 10.32 -3.06
CA THR A 276 -13.77 10.29 -2.06
C THR A 276 -13.26 10.30 -0.63
N SER A 277 -11.94 10.15 -0.41
CA SER A 277 -11.31 10.25 0.91
C SER A 277 -11.34 11.66 1.45
N VAL A 278 -11.24 12.67 0.58
CA VAL A 278 -11.12 14.09 0.94
C VAL A 278 -12.45 14.85 0.86
N ALA A 279 -12.61 15.88 1.69
CA ALA A 279 -13.62 16.91 1.51
C ALA A 279 -13.22 17.92 0.40
N LEU A 280 -14.12 18.85 0.06
CA LEU A 280 -13.85 19.89 -0.95
C LEU A 280 -12.61 20.75 -0.61
N ILE A 281 -12.44 21.04 0.68
CA ILE A 281 -11.25 21.68 1.24
C ILE A 281 -10.79 20.77 2.36
N ASP A 282 -9.70 20.05 2.11
CA ASP A 282 -9.20 19.02 3.02
C ASP A 282 -7.71 19.27 3.34
N PRO A 283 -7.31 19.27 4.63
CA PRO A 283 -5.91 19.40 5.01
C PRO A 283 -4.99 18.33 4.40
N ALA A 284 -5.51 17.12 4.11
CA ALA A 284 -4.72 16.05 3.52
C ALA A 284 -4.11 16.47 2.17
N ASN A 285 -4.82 17.26 1.35
CA ASN A 285 -4.31 17.75 0.06
C ASN A 285 -3.08 18.67 0.18
N VAL A 286 -2.77 19.18 1.37
CA VAL A 286 -1.62 20.06 1.63
C VAL A 286 -0.56 19.35 2.47
N LEU A 287 -1.00 18.60 3.49
CA LEU A 287 -0.12 17.98 4.47
C LEU A 287 0.42 16.62 4.01
N ASP A 288 -0.32 15.92 3.15
CA ASP A 288 0.08 14.66 2.56
C ASP A 288 0.22 14.82 1.03
N PRO A 289 1.45 14.92 0.50
CA PRO A 289 1.65 15.04 -0.95
C PRO A 289 1.19 13.78 -1.71
N SER A 290 1.06 12.63 -1.04
CA SER A 290 0.62 11.40 -1.67
C SER A 290 -0.84 11.42 -2.08
N THR A 291 -1.71 12.17 -1.39
CA THR A 291 -3.15 12.26 -1.71
C THR A 291 -3.37 12.71 -3.15
N LEU A 292 -2.77 13.84 -3.56
CA LEU A 292 -2.91 14.36 -4.91
C LEU A 292 -2.20 13.50 -5.96
N VAL A 293 -1.06 12.90 -5.61
CA VAL A 293 -0.33 12.02 -6.52
C VAL A 293 -1.13 10.75 -6.80
N LEU A 294 -1.69 10.12 -5.77
CA LEU A 294 -2.48 8.89 -5.87
C LEU A 294 -3.84 9.14 -6.56
N TYR A 295 -4.44 10.31 -6.37
CA TYR A 295 -5.56 10.75 -7.21
C TYR A 295 -5.17 10.80 -8.69
N GLY A 296 -4.01 11.36 -9.01
CA GLY A 296 -3.49 11.44 -10.38
C GLY A 296 -3.19 10.08 -11.00
N THR A 297 -2.49 9.19 -10.28
CA THR A 297 -2.19 7.82 -10.76
C THR A 297 -3.47 6.99 -10.88
N GLY A 298 -4.39 7.11 -9.94
CA GLY A 298 -5.70 6.45 -10.00
C GLY A 298 -6.56 6.94 -11.17
N THR A 299 -6.48 8.22 -11.51
CA THR A 299 -7.11 8.76 -12.71
C THR A 299 -6.53 8.14 -13.98
N VAL A 300 -5.20 7.95 -14.04
CA VAL A 300 -4.57 7.22 -15.15
C VAL A 300 -5.09 5.79 -15.23
N MET A 301 -5.19 5.08 -14.11
CA MET A 301 -5.75 3.71 -14.08
C MET A 301 -7.20 3.65 -14.59
N LEU A 302 -8.02 4.65 -14.24
CA LEU A 302 -9.40 4.73 -14.75
C LEU A 302 -9.46 4.84 -16.27
N THR A 303 -8.55 5.59 -16.90
CA THR A 303 -8.44 5.65 -18.37
C THR A 303 -8.04 4.31 -19.00
N ARG A 304 -7.53 3.38 -18.19
CA ARG A 304 -7.12 2.02 -18.55
C ARG A 304 -8.11 0.96 -18.06
N GLN A 305 -9.34 1.37 -17.75
CA GLN A 305 -10.45 0.47 -17.38
C GLN A 305 -10.25 -0.30 -16.06
N SER A 306 -9.44 0.23 -15.14
CA SER A 306 -9.26 -0.38 -13.82
C SER A 306 -10.55 -0.45 -12.98
N GLY A 307 -11.49 0.46 -13.25
CA GLY A 307 -12.58 0.78 -12.32
C GLY A 307 -12.05 1.43 -11.04
N GLN A 308 -12.87 1.44 -9.99
CA GLN A 308 -12.51 2.03 -8.69
C GLN A 308 -11.20 1.46 -8.15
N ASN A 309 -10.37 2.34 -7.59
CA ASN A 309 -9.02 2.01 -7.16
C ASN A 309 -8.56 2.90 -6.00
N ASP A 310 -7.45 2.51 -5.39
CA ASP A 310 -6.77 3.25 -4.30
C ASP A 310 -5.67 4.21 -4.83
N GLY A 311 -5.57 4.38 -6.15
CA GLY A 311 -4.50 5.12 -6.82
C GLY A 311 -3.43 4.24 -7.46
N LEU A 312 -3.26 2.97 -7.03
CA LEU A 312 -2.26 2.05 -7.57
C LEU A 312 -2.79 0.64 -7.83
N VAL A 313 -3.82 0.22 -7.12
CA VAL A 313 -4.43 -1.11 -7.22
C VAL A 313 -5.93 -0.96 -7.36
N SER A 314 -6.48 -1.63 -8.38
CA SER A 314 -7.92 -1.69 -8.58
C SER A 314 -8.58 -2.62 -7.58
N VAL A 315 -9.83 -2.32 -7.20
CA VAL A 315 -10.58 -3.19 -6.28
C VAL A 315 -10.65 -4.62 -6.80
N CYS A 316 -10.87 -4.82 -8.10
CA CYS A 316 -10.89 -6.15 -8.71
C CYS A 316 -9.55 -6.88 -8.57
N SER A 317 -8.43 -6.17 -8.68
CA SER A 317 -7.09 -6.73 -8.51
C SER A 317 -6.80 -7.12 -7.06
N ALA A 318 -7.41 -6.43 -6.09
CA ALA A 318 -7.20 -6.66 -4.67
C ALA A 318 -7.98 -7.83 -4.05
N LEU A 319 -8.97 -8.40 -4.75
CA LEU A 319 -9.83 -9.44 -4.19
C LEU A 319 -9.09 -10.75 -3.93
N TYR A 320 -9.07 -11.18 -2.68
CA TYR A 320 -8.48 -12.44 -2.25
C TYR A 320 -9.15 -13.02 -0.99
N GLY A 321 -9.46 -14.31 -1.01
CA GLY A 321 -10.06 -15.01 0.12
C GLY A 321 -11.38 -14.40 0.59
N LYS A 322 -11.60 -14.33 1.90
CA LYS A 322 -12.72 -13.61 2.49
C LYS A 322 -12.45 -12.11 2.45
N VAL A 323 -13.10 -11.43 1.50
CA VAL A 323 -13.06 -9.96 1.37
C VAL A 323 -13.82 -9.33 2.53
N LEU A 324 -13.13 -8.53 3.34
CA LEU A 324 -13.66 -7.89 4.55
C LEU A 324 -14.25 -6.51 4.27
N GLY A 325 -13.74 -5.81 3.25
CA GLY A 325 -14.25 -4.52 2.82
C GLY A 325 -13.52 -4.02 1.58
N THR A 326 -14.25 -3.37 0.68
CA THR A 326 -13.70 -2.70 -0.51
C THR A 326 -14.25 -1.27 -0.65
N SER A 327 -15.01 -0.81 0.33
CA SER A 327 -15.65 0.49 0.37
C SER A 327 -14.88 1.51 1.20
N TYR A 328 -13.69 1.16 1.70
CA TYR A 328 -12.86 2.07 2.45
C TYR A 328 -12.45 3.23 1.55
N LYS A 329 -12.62 4.45 2.05
CA LYS A 329 -12.25 5.67 1.32
C LYS A 329 -10.77 5.96 1.52
N TRP A 330 -9.96 5.00 1.12
CA TRP A 330 -8.51 5.01 1.24
C TRP A 330 -7.86 5.09 -0.12
N ASN A 331 -6.87 5.97 -0.23
CA ASN A 331 -5.81 5.80 -1.20
C ASN A 331 -4.81 4.74 -0.70
N HIS A 332 -3.86 4.36 -1.54
CA HIS A 332 -2.95 3.24 -1.27
C HIS A 332 -2.05 3.42 -0.04
N LEU A 333 -1.77 4.65 0.39
CA LEU A 333 -0.94 4.91 1.58
C LEU A 333 -1.77 5.09 2.86
N ASP A 334 -3.02 5.54 2.75
CA ASP A 334 -3.96 5.55 3.87
C ASP A 334 -4.09 4.13 4.48
N GLU A 335 -4.02 3.08 3.65
CA GLU A 335 -4.16 1.67 4.07
C GLU A 335 -3.13 1.23 5.13
N ILE A 336 -2.00 1.92 5.21
CA ILE A 336 -0.91 1.68 6.17
C ILE A 336 -0.69 2.88 7.10
N ASN A 337 -1.71 3.74 7.24
CA ASN A 337 -1.71 4.94 8.07
C ASN A 337 -0.63 5.95 7.67
N GLN A 338 -0.32 6.04 6.37
CA GLN A 338 0.62 7.00 5.80
C GLN A 338 -0.14 8.08 5.00
N LEU A 339 0.43 9.28 4.86
CA LEU A 339 1.72 9.73 5.42
C LEU A 339 1.60 10.24 6.86
N LEU A 340 2.38 9.69 7.79
CA LEU A 340 2.42 10.13 9.21
C LEU A 340 1.04 10.16 9.89
N GLY A 341 0.09 9.33 9.46
CA GLY A 341 -1.27 9.27 9.95
C GLY A 341 -2.23 10.34 9.42
N VAL A 342 -1.76 11.22 8.53
CA VAL A 342 -2.62 12.13 7.77
C VAL A 342 -3.46 11.29 6.81
N ARG A 343 -4.75 11.60 6.74
CA ARG A 343 -5.72 10.98 5.83
C ARG A 343 -6.84 11.96 5.55
N GLY A 344 -7.56 11.76 4.45
CA GLY A 344 -8.71 12.58 4.10
C GLY A 344 -9.82 12.53 5.16
N ALA A 345 -10.66 13.57 5.24
CA ALA A 345 -11.70 13.70 6.27
C ALA A 345 -12.73 12.55 6.27
N ASN A 346 -12.89 11.85 5.15
CA ASN A 346 -13.82 10.75 4.99
C ASN A 346 -13.16 9.36 5.08
N ALA A 347 -11.83 9.30 5.21
CA ALA A 347 -11.08 8.06 5.34
C ALA A 347 -11.31 7.42 6.72
N GLU A 348 -11.68 6.15 6.74
CA GLU A 348 -11.78 5.36 7.96
C GLU A 348 -10.42 5.25 8.67
N ASP A 349 -10.40 4.85 9.95
CA ASP A 349 -9.15 4.63 10.69
C ASP A 349 -8.49 3.29 10.32
N PRO A 350 -7.36 3.28 9.59
CA PRO A 350 -6.67 2.05 9.19
C PRO A 350 -6.10 1.27 10.38
N VAL A 351 -5.69 1.96 11.44
CA VAL A 351 -5.13 1.34 12.65
C VAL A 351 -6.20 0.50 13.32
N ALA A 352 -7.41 1.05 13.49
CA ALA A 352 -8.55 0.32 14.04
C ALA A 352 -8.97 -0.88 13.18
N VAL A 353 -8.91 -0.77 11.84
CA VAL A 353 -9.25 -1.88 10.94
C VAL A 353 -8.26 -3.05 11.09
N ILE A 354 -6.96 -2.76 11.14
CA ILE A 354 -5.93 -3.80 11.30
C ILE A 354 -6.01 -4.44 12.70
N ARG A 355 -6.24 -3.66 13.75
CA ARG A 355 -6.49 -4.18 15.10
C ARG A 355 -7.72 -5.06 15.18
N THR A 356 -8.81 -4.67 14.52
CA THR A 356 -10.02 -5.49 14.42
C THR A 356 -9.75 -6.79 13.66
N GLN A 357 -8.88 -6.77 12.65
CA GLN A 357 -8.45 -7.98 11.97
C GLN A 357 -7.62 -8.90 12.86
N ALA A 358 -6.70 -8.37 13.68
CA ALA A 358 -5.96 -9.18 14.65
C ALA A 358 -6.91 -9.86 15.66
N ASN A 359 -7.93 -9.14 16.13
CA ASN A 359 -8.98 -9.75 16.95
C ASN A 359 -9.77 -10.83 16.18
N ARG A 360 -10.10 -10.59 14.90
CA ARG A 360 -10.74 -11.59 14.05
C ARG A 360 -9.89 -12.86 13.96
N LEU A 361 -8.60 -12.75 13.70
CA LEU A 361 -7.67 -13.88 13.68
C LEU A 361 -7.65 -14.63 15.02
N LYS A 362 -7.55 -13.90 16.14
CA LYS A 362 -7.67 -14.47 17.49
C LYS A 362 -8.95 -15.29 17.67
N THR A 363 -10.10 -14.77 17.24
CA THR A 363 -11.39 -15.49 17.35
C THR A 363 -11.48 -16.72 16.46
N GLN A 364 -10.68 -16.80 15.39
CA GLN A 364 -10.55 -17.99 14.54
C GLN A 364 -9.53 -19.01 15.08
N GLY A 365 -8.90 -18.73 16.23
CA GLY A 365 -7.95 -19.62 16.87
C GLY A 365 -6.56 -19.63 16.24
N VAL A 366 -6.23 -18.59 15.46
CA VAL A 366 -4.90 -18.36 14.87
C VAL A 366 -4.24 -17.14 15.46
#